data_AF-A0A2T5LHM9-F1
#
_entry.id   AF-A0A2T5LHM9-F1
#
_cell.length_a   1.000
_cell.length_b   1.000
_cell.length_c   1.000
_cell.angle_alpha   90.00
_cell.angle_beta   90.00
_cell.angle_gamma   90.00
#
_symmetry.space_group_name_H-M   'P 1'
#
loop_
_entity.id
_entity.type
_entity.pdbx_description
1 polymer ?
#
loop_
_entity_poly.entity_id
_entity_poly.type
_entity_poly.pdbx_seq_one_letter_code
_entity_poly.pdbx_strand_id
1 'polypeptide(L)'
;MIGSGARMWQKFPAETLRRLFDAVEINDIVDDHVALPDPIVLGCPEESIRQCYSLCLQFWEDGFTRADLLRLVEKLLRDEKLSDDERREFKYIRARYKHLRFAQRLYSRHHVSDYLFDRTTRQLGKLQDAFRGGQRRGIVRSGLKLRVLLSKPVWWIVRRSMENTRLDSEAGFIAFRKAEMRGLKKAMADTAFAGHEFHTVRKIVSMQVSFYDTLRTLGPNDHAFRMSRFLAAINGLMGSRHDEMVAEAHSGQRHYDTPAPLAEGIRSRLETLIASYPL
;
A
#
# COMPACT_ATOMS: atom_id res chain seq x y z
N MET A 1 22.87 30.93 2.11
CA MET A 1 21.95 30.81 0.96
C MET A 1 22.50 29.75 0.01
N ILE A 2 21.89 28.58 -0.06
CA ILE A 2 22.10 27.59 -1.12
C ILE A 2 20.70 27.19 -1.56
N GLY A 3 20.32 27.58 -2.77
CA GLY A 3 19.00 27.33 -3.33
C GLY A 3 18.74 25.83 -3.40
N SER A 4 17.66 25.38 -2.76
CA SER A 4 17.10 24.06 -3.04
C SER A 4 16.48 24.10 -4.44
N GLY A 5 17.30 23.88 -5.47
CA GLY A 5 16.79 23.50 -6.77
C GLY A 5 15.83 22.32 -6.56
N ALA A 6 14.58 22.47 -7.01
CA ALA A 6 13.60 21.41 -6.92
C ALA A 6 14.22 20.14 -7.54
N ARG A 7 14.38 19.07 -6.76
CA ARG A 7 14.84 17.79 -7.31
C ARG A 7 13.84 17.40 -8.39
N MET A 8 14.28 17.43 -9.64
CA MET A 8 13.45 16.97 -10.75
C MET A 8 13.42 15.45 -10.70
N TRP A 9 12.26 14.90 -10.34
CA TRP A 9 12.02 13.46 -10.39
C TRP A 9 11.96 12.99 -11.84
N GLN A 10 12.54 11.83 -12.12
CA GLN A 10 12.46 11.20 -13.44
C GLN A 10 10.98 10.97 -13.79
N LYS A 11 10.62 11.28 -15.04
CA LYS A 11 9.30 10.95 -15.59
C LYS A 11 9.42 9.73 -16.50
N PHE A 12 8.37 8.93 -16.49
CA PHE A 12 8.24 7.68 -17.23
C PHE A 12 7.11 7.79 -18.25
N PRO A 13 7.18 7.04 -19.36
CA PRO A 13 6.12 7.00 -20.36
C PRO A 13 4.83 6.39 -19.78
N ALA A 14 3.70 6.73 -20.40
CA ALA A 14 2.38 6.25 -19.99
C ALA A 14 2.26 4.71 -19.95
N GLU A 15 2.98 4.01 -20.83
CA GLU A 15 3.06 2.56 -20.84
C GLU A 15 3.66 2.00 -19.55
N THR A 16 4.70 2.64 -18.98
CA THR A 16 5.28 2.22 -17.70
C THR A 16 4.30 2.45 -16.55
N LEU A 17 3.54 3.55 -16.57
CA LEU A 17 2.47 3.78 -15.60
C LEU A 17 1.34 2.75 -15.73
N ARG A 18 1.01 2.34 -16.96
CA ARG A 18 0.01 1.29 -17.23
C ARG A 18 0.50 -0.05 -16.68
N ARG A 19 1.75 -0.45 -16.95
CA ARG A 19 2.33 -1.68 -16.41
C ARG A 19 2.33 -1.70 -14.88
N LEU A 20 2.62 -0.57 -14.22
CA LEU A 20 2.50 -0.48 -12.76
C LEU A 20 1.04 -0.59 -12.31
N PHE A 21 0.11 0.01 -13.05
CA PHE A 21 -1.31 -0.08 -12.73
C PHE A 21 -1.80 -1.53 -12.81
N ASP A 22 -1.48 -2.23 -13.89
CA ASP A 22 -1.85 -3.63 -14.11
C ASP A 22 -1.24 -4.53 -13.04
N ALA A 23 0.02 -4.25 -12.65
CA ALA A 23 0.67 -4.89 -11.52
C ALA A 23 -0.12 -4.70 -10.20
N VAL A 24 -0.50 -3.46 -9.89
CA VAL A 24 -1.26 -3.13 -8.68
C VAL A 24 -2.65 -3.77 -8.66
N GLU A 25 -3.28 -3.94 -9.82
CA GLU A 25 -4.62 -4.53 -9.92
C GLU A 25 -4.62 -6.03 -9.56
N ILE A 26 -3.52 -6.74 -9.82
CA ILE A 26 -3.39 -8.18 -9.55
C ILE A 26 -2.76 -8.51 -8.18
N ASN A 27 -2.60 -7.52 -7.30
CA ASN A 27 -1.91 -7.67 -6.00
C ASN A 27 -2.64 -8.51 -4.95
N ASP A 28 -3.89 -8.84 -5.22
CA ASP A 28 -4.71 -9.70 -4.35
C ASP A 28 -5.07 -11.03 -5.07
N ILE A 29 -4.47 -11.32 -6.24
CA ILE A 29 -4.68 -12.60 -6.94
C ILE A 29 -3.77 -13.68 -6.36
N VAL A 30 -4.38 -14.77 -5.89
CA VAL A 30 -3.68 -15.96 -5.39
C VAL A 30 -3.13 -16.77 -6.55
N ASP A 31 -1.85 -17.09 -6.48
CA ASP A 31 -1.12 -17.89 -7.46
C ASP A 31 -0.50 -19.10 -6.76
N ASP A 32 -0.97 -20.29 -7.10
CA ASP A 32 -0.56 -21.52 -6.44
C ASP A 32 0.75 -22.10 -6.99
N HIS A 33 1.25 -21.58 -8.11
CA HIS A 33 2.39 -22.15 -8.83
C HIS A 33 3.67 -21.30 -8.77
N VAL A 34 3.63 -20.12 -8.13
CA VAL A 34 4.81 -19.26 -8.04
C VAL A 34 5.66 -19.63 -6.83
N ALA A 35 6.92 -20.00 -7.09
CA ALA A 35 7.94 -20.20 -6.07
C ALA A 35 8.73 -18.92 -5.79
N LEU A 36 9.15 -18.73 -4.54
CA LEU A 36 10.14 -17.72 -4.17
C LEU A 36 11.41 -17.87 -5.02
N PRO A 37 12.07 -16.77 -5.40
CA PRO A 37 13.41 -16.86 -5.97
C PRO A 37 14.42 -17.34 -4.92
N ASP A 38 15.43 -18.06 -5.39
CA ASP A 38 16.54 -18.53 -4.58
C ASP A 38 17.86 -18.15 -5.28
N PRO A 39 18.69 -17.28 -4.68
CA PRO A 39 18.51 -16.59 -3.40
C PRO A 39 17.57 -15.36 -3.48
N ILE A 40 17.03 -14.93 -2.34
CA ILE A 40 16.37 -13.61 -2.21
C ILE A 40 17.45 -12.51 -2.18
N VAL A 41 17.49 -11.67 -3.20
CA VAL A 41 18.42 -10.54 -3.32
C VAL A 41 17.80 -9.27 -2.75
N LEU A 42 18.49 -8.63 -1.80
CA LEU A 42 18.06 -7.36 -1.19
C LEU A 42 18.72 -6.11 -1.77
N GLY A 43 19.85 -6.28 -2.46
CA GLY A 43 20.58 -5.19 -3.10
C GLY A 43 19.67 -4.37 -4.00
N CYS A 44 19.71 -3.05 -3.85
CA CYS A 44 18.90 -2.10 -4.57
C CYS A 44 19.69 -0.79 -4.63
N PRO A 45 20.43 -0.55 -5.73
CA PRO A 45 21.24 0.65 -5.86
C PRO A 45 20.42 1.91 -5.63
N GLU A 46 21.05 2.97 -5.10
CA GLU A 46 20.37 4.23 -4.80
C GLU A 46 19.64 4.82 -6.01
N GLU A 47 20.16 4.58 -7.22
CA GLU A 47 19.48 4.93 -8.46
C GLU A 47 18.15 4.19 -8.64
N SER A 48 18.11 2.88 -8.39
CA SER A 48 16.88 2.09 -8.45
C SER A 48 15.87 2.53 -7.38
N ILE A 49 16.33 2.87 -6.17
CA ILE A 49 15.48 3.46 -5.11
C ILE A 49 14.85 4.77 -5.60
N ARG A 50 15.66 5.65 -6.20
CA ARG A 50 15.21 6.93 -6.77
C ARG A 50 14.21 6.73 -7.91
N GLN A 51 14.47 5.80 -8.81
CA GLN A 51 13.56 5.46 -9.92
C GLN A 51 12.23 4.90 -9.40
N CYS A 52 12.27 4.00 -8.43
CA CYS A 52 11.07 3.42 -7.82
C CYS A 52 10.21 4.50 -7.15
N TYR A 53 10.82 5.40 -6.36
CA TYR A 53 10.08 6.50 -5.75
C TYR A 53 9.51 7.46 -6.81
N SER A 54 10.30 7.82 -7.84
CA SER A 54 9.86 8.69 -8.94
C SER A 54 8.65 8.12 -9.67
N LEU A 55 8.67 6.81 -9.96
CA LEU A 55 7.56 6.11 -10.61
C LEU A 55 6.30 6.11 -9.71
N CYS A 56 6.45 5.81 -8.43
CA CYS A 56 5.33 5.85 -7.47
C CYS A 56 4.74 7.25 -7.31
N LEU A 57 5.58 8.28 -7.31
CA LEU A 57 5.15 9.68 -7.24
C LEU A 57 4.36 10.05 -8.48
N GLN A 58 4.90 9.79 -9.67
CA GLN A 58 4.21 10.06 -10.93
C GLN A 58 2.90 9.27 -11.05
N PHE A 59 2.88 8.01 -10.62
CA PHE A 59 1.68 7.17 -10.62
C PHE A 59 0.53 7.75 -9.79
N TRP A 60 0.86 8.46 -8.70
CA TRP A 60 -0.12 9.19 -7.90
C TRP A 60 -0.49 10.54 -8.54
N GLU A 61 0.49 11.33 -8.98
CA GLU A 61 0.27 12.66 -9.55
C GLU A 61 -0.56 12.64 -10.83
N ASP A 62 -0.23 11.73 -11.76
CA ASP A 62 -0.83 11.67 -13.09
C ASP A 62 -2.11 10.82 -13.10
N GLY A 63 -2.38 10.11 -12.00
CA GLY A 63 -3.40 9.07 -11.94
C GLY A 63 -4.82 9.53 -11.64
N PHE A 64 -5.01 10.76 -11.14
CA PHE A 64 -6.30 11.40 -10.86
C PHE A 64 -6.09 12.89 -10.55
N THR A 65 -7.15 13.70 -10.63
CA THR A 65 -7.11 15.09 -10.15
C THR A 65 -7.72 15.22 -8.76
N ARG A 66 -7.32 16.27 -8.02
CA ARG A 66 -7.96 16.65 -6.75
C ARG A 66 -9.48 16.80 -6.89
N ALA A 67 -9.94 17.32 -8.03
CA ALA A 67 -11.35 17.55 -8.29
C ALA A 67 -12.13 16.22 -8.43
N ASP A 68 -11.54 15.22 -9.09
CA ASP A 68 -12.14 13.90 -9.27
C ASP A 68 -12.43 13.24 -7.92
N LEU A 69 -11.41 13.20 -7.04
CA LEU A 69 -11.59 12.63 -5.71
C LEU A 69 -12.59 13.44 -4.86
N LEU A 70 -12.53 14.78 -4.92
CA LEU A 70 -13.45 15.61 -4.15
C LEU A 70 -14.90 15.41 -4.60
N ARG A 71 -15.15 15.29 -5.90
CA ARG A 71 -16.47 15.00 -6.48
C ARG A 71 -17.05 13.70 -5.90
N LEU A 72 -16.28 12.62 -5.87
CA LEU A 72 -16.71 11.34 -5.31
C LEU A 72 -17.04 11.44 -3.81
N VAL A 73 -16.19 12.16 -3.06
CA VAL A 73 -16.42 12.41 -1.63
C VAL A 73 -17.69 13.23 -1.42
N GLU A 74 -17.94 14.25 -2.23
CA GLU A 74 -19.14 15.10 -2.14
C GLU A 74 -20.42 14.35 -2.46
N LYS A 75 -20.43 13.49 -3.48
CA LYS A 75 -21.59 12.61 -3.77
C LYS A 75 -21.94 11.74 -2.57
N LEU A 76 -20.94 11.06 -1.99
CA LEU A 76 -21.13 10.26 -0.78
C LEU A 76 -21.63 11.10 0.40
N LEU A 77 -21.14 12.34 0.56
CA LEU A 77 -21.64 13.27 1.58
C LEU A 77 -23.09 13.69 1.36
N ARG A 78 -23.58 13.73 0.12
CA ARG A 78 -24.99 13.99 -0.22
C ARG A 78 -25.90 12.76 -0.13
N ASP A 79 -25.33 11.63 0.29
CA ASP A 79 -26.01 10.33 0.35
C ASP A 79 -26.40 9.77 -1.03
N GLU A 80 -25.71 10.25 -2.07
CA GLU A 80 -25.87 9.73 -3.42
C GLU A 80 -25.12 8.39 -3.57
N LYS A 81 -25.71 7.47 -4.33
CA LYS A 81 -25.05 6.22 -4.71
C LYS A 81 -23.97 6.50 -5.75
N LEU A 82 -22.80 5.89 -5.57
CA LEU A 82 -21.78 5.82 -6.62
C LEU A 82 -22.18 4.76 -7.65
N SER A 83 -22.07 5.10 -8.93
CA SER A 83 -22.15 4.13 -10.04
C SER A 83 -21.00 3.12 -9.94
N ASP A 84 -21.06 2.03 -10.72
CA ASP A 84 -20.00 1.02 -10.72
C ASP A 84 -18.66 1.59 -11.21
N ASP A 85 -18.69 2.50 -12.18
CA ASP A 85 -17.51 3.21 -12.65
C ASP A 85 -16.94 4.14 -11.58
N GLU A 86 -17.79 4.86 -10.84
CA GLU A 86 -17.35 5.74 -9.75
C GLU A 86 -16.79 4.94 -8.56
N ARG A 87 -17.35 3.77 -8.27
CA ARG A 87 -16.80 2.84 -7.26
C ARG A 87 -15.42 2.34 -7.68
N ARG A 88 -15.25 2.01 -8.96
CA ARG A 88 -13.98 1.58 -9.54
C ARG A 88 -12.95 2.71 -9.52
N GLU A 89 -13.35 3.92 -9.91
CA GLU A 89 -12.53 5.13 -9.84
C GLU A 89 -12.04 5.39 -8.41
N PHE A 90 -12.93 5.35 -7.42
CA PHE A 90 -12.56 5.52 -6.02
C PHE A 90 -11.56 4.44 -5.54
N LYS A 91 -11.79 3.18 -5.91
CA LYS A 91 -10.86 2.06 -5.62
C LYS A 91 -9.47 2.35 -6.19
N TYR A 92 -9.38 2.80 -7.43
CA TYR A 92 -8.11 3.08 -8.10
C TYR A 92 -7.39 4.29 -7.53
N ILE A 93 -8.10 5.37 -7.17
CA ILE A 93 -7.51 6.52 -6.46
C ILE A 93 -6.93 6.05 -5.12
N ARG A 94 -7.67 5.26 -4.34
CA ARG A 94 -7.19 4.70 -3.07
C ARG A 94 -5.96 3.81 -3.25
N ALA A 95 -5.92 2.99 -4.30
CA ALA A 95 -4.77 2.15 -4.60
C ALA A 95 -3.50 3.00 -4.85
N ARG A 96 -3.61 4.11 -5.60
CA ARG A 96 -2.50 5.06 -5.83
C ARG A 96 -1.99 5.70 -4.53
N TYR A 97 -2.90 6.14 -3.66
CA TYR A 97 -2.52 6.64 -2.33
C TYR A 97 -1.81 5.57 -1.49
N LYS A 98 -2.34 4.34 -1.47
CA LYS A 98 -1.73 3.22 -0.74
C LYS A 98 -0.31 2.92 -1.27
N HIS A 99 -0.13 2.92 -2.58
CA HIS A 99 1.15 2.63 -3.23
C HIS A 99 2.22 3.69 -2.90
N LEU A 100 1.91 4.98 -3.10
CA LEU A 100 2.86 6.06 -2.74
C LEU A 100 3.12 6.13 -1.23
N ARG A 101 2.12 5.83 -0.39
CA ARG A 101 2.32 5.73 1.07
C ARG A 101 3.35 4.65 1.42
N PHE A 102 3.30 3.51 0.76
CA PHE A 102 4.31 2.47 0.93
C PHE A 102 5.66 2.90 0.39
N ALA A 103 5.72 3.57 -0.77
CA ALA A 103 6.96 4.12 -1.29
C ALA A 103 7.61 5.10 -0.30
N GLN A 104 6.85 5.96 0.39
CA GLN A 104 7.42 6.79 1.45
C GLN A 104 7.99 5.97 2.62
N ARG A 105 7.26 4.93 3.07
CA ARG A 105 7.74 4.06 4.15
C ARG A 105 8.96 3.23 3.75
N LEU A 106 9.05 2.84 2.48
CA LEU A 106 10.16 2.07 1.95
C LEU A 106 11.39 2.94 1.74
N TYR A 107 11.24 4.06 1.05
CA TYR A 107 12.38 4.76 0.46
C TYR A 107 12.76 6.05 1.17
N SER A 108 11.92 6.62 2.04
CA SER A 108 12.29 7.85 2.76
C SER A 108 13.30 7.55 3.86
N ARG A 109 14.17 8.52 4.16
CA ARG A 109 15.21 8.45 5.20
C ARG A 109 14.70 8.03 6.58
N HIS A 110 13.45 8.30 6.89
CA HIS A 110 12.86 7.97 8.19
C HIS A 110 11.88 6.79 8.12
N HIS A 111 11.70 6.19 6.93
CA HIS A 111 10.78 5.06 6.70
C HIS A 111 9.34 5.30 7.20
N VAL A 112 8.90 6.56 7.16
CA VAL A 112 7.56 7.00 7.53
C VAL A 112 6.92 7.77 6.38
N SER A 113 5.60 7.71 6.30
CA SER A 113 4.85 8.55 5.37
C SER A 113 4.58 9.92 5.99
N ASP A 114 4.52 10.96 5.16
CA ASP A 114 4.12 12.29 5.57
C ASP A 114 2.79 12.25 6.32
N TYR A 115 2.69 13.05 7.38
CA TYR A 115 1.55 13.02 8.28
C TYR A 115 0.21 13.29 7.57
N LEU A 116 0.15 14.32 6.71
CA LEU A 116 -1.08 14.69 6.01
C LEU A 116 -1.42 13.67 4.92
N PHE A 117 -0.41 13.17 4.21
CA PHE A 117 -0.60 12.12 3.20
C PHE A 117 -1.11 10.81 3.81
N ASP A 118 -0.49 10.36 4.90
CA ASP A 118 -0.91 9.18 5.66
C ASP A 118 -2.32 9.36 6.23
N ARG A 119 -2.64 10.55 6.75
CA ARG A 119 -3.97 10.87 7.25
C ARG A 119 -5.03 10.78 6.16
N THR A 120 -4.78 11.35 4.98
CA THR A 120 -5.66 11.26 3.80
C THR A 120 -5.88 9.81 3.40
N THR A 121 -4.79 9.04 3.25
CA THR A 121 -4.84 7.61 2.89
C THR A 121 -5.69 6.80 3.87
N ARG A 122 -5.55 7.04 5.19
CA ARG A 122 -6.37 6.38 6.22
C ARG A 122 -7.84 6.80 6.15
N GLN A 123 -8.15 8.07 5.89
CA GLN A 123 -9.55 8.50 5.75
C GLN A 123 -10.22 7.92 4.51
N LEU A 124 -9.49 7.76 3.40
CA LEU A 124 -9.99 7.06 2.21
C LEU A 124 -10.38 5.62 2.53
N GLY A 125 -9.56 4.90 3.29
CA GLY A 125 -9.89 3.56 3.77
C GLY A 125 -11.17 3.55 4.62
N LYS A 126 -11.24 4.41 5.65
CA LYS A 126 -12.42 4.52 6.52
C LYS A 126 -13.70 4.89 5.77
N LEU A 127 -13.59 5.78 4.77
CA LEU A 127 -14.72 6.14 3.92
C LEU A 127 -15.18 4.94 3.09
N GLN A 128 -14.26 4.17 2.51
CA GLN A 128 -14.57 2.95 1.76
C GLN A 128 -15.31 1.93 2.63
N ASP A 129 -14.79 1.66 3.84
CA ASP A 129 -15.35 0.65 4.73
C ASP A 129 -16.73 1.08 5.23
N ALA A 130 -16.89 2.36 5.58
CA ALA A 130 -18.19 2.91 5.96
C ALA A 130 -19.21 2.87 4.80
N PHE A 131 -18.76 3.13 3.56
CA PHE A 131 -19.62 3.03 2.38
C PHE A 131 -20.05 1.59 2.09
N ARG A 132 -19.13 0.61 2.16
CA ARG A 132 -19.44 -0.81 1.99
C ARG A 132 -20.38 -1.35 3.07
N GLY A 133 -20.18 -0.91 4.31
CA GLY A 133 -21.02 -1.31 5.46
C GLY A 133 -22.32 -0.51 5.61
N GLY A 134 -22.66 0.41 4.69
CA GLY A 134 -23.87 1.24 4.80
C GLY A 134 -23.88 2.20 6.01
N GLN A 135 -22.71 2.48 6.60
CA GLN A 135 -22.59 3.24 7.85
C GLN A 135 -22.61 4.76 7.59
N ARG A 136 -23.80 5.34 7.47
CA ARG A 136 -23.99 6.78 7.16
C ARG A 136 -23.15 7.72 8.03
N ARG A 137 -23.13 7.50 9.35
CA ARG A 137 -22.32 8.31 10.28
C ARG A 137 -20.81 8.22 9.98
N GLY A 138 -20.34 7.04 9.57
CA GLY A 138 -18.96 6.81 9.15
C GLY A 138 -18.62 7.58 7.87
N ILE A 139 -19.51 7.53 6.87
CA ILE A 139 -19.39 8.24 5.60
C ILE A 139 -19.28 9.75 5.85
N VAL A 140 -20.22 10.34 6.60
CA VAL A 140 -20.21 11.79 6.89
C VAL A 140 -18.93 12.22 7.60
N ARG A 141 -18.54 11.49 8.65
CA ARG A 141 -17.35 11.82 9.46
C ARG A 141 -16.06 11.75 8.65
N SER A 142 -15.87 10.71 7.84
CA SER A 142 -14.66 10.56 7.02
C SER A 142 -14.68 11.47 5.80
N GLY A 143 -15.84 11.67 5.17
CA GLY A 143 -16.02 12.58 4.05
C GLY A 143 -15.75 14.04 4.41
N LEU A 144 -16.23 14.53 5.56
CA LEU A 144 -15.94 15.89 6.04
C LEU A 144 -14.44 16.10 6.30
N LYS A 145 -13.77 15.10 6.90
CA LYS A 145 -12.31 15.14 7.10
C LYS A 145 -11.57 15.16 5.76
N LEU A 146 -12.00 14.36 4.79
CA LEU A 146 -11.41 14.34 3.45
C LEU A 146 -11.63 15.66 2.73
N ARG A 147 -12.79 16.31 2.86
CA ARG A 147 -13.04 17.63 2.28
C ARG A 147 -12.04 18.69 2.77
N VAL A 148 -11.67 18.65 4.06
CA VAL A 148 -10.62 19.52 4.61
C VAL A 148 -9.24 19.13 4.08
N LEU A 149 -8.91 17.84 4.08
CA LEU A 149 -7.61 17.33 3.61
C LEU A 149 -7.39 17.54 2.10
N LEU A 150 -8.47 17.62 1.32
CA LEU A 150 -8.47 17.89 -0.11
C LEU A 150 -8.68 19.38 -0.44
N SER A 151 -8.69 20.25 0.56
CA SER A 151 -8.68 21.69 0.32
C SER A 151 -7.42 22.10 -0.44
N LYS A 152 -7.52 23.12 -1.29
CA LYS A 152 -6.38 23.63 -2.09
C LYS A 152 -5.08 23.84 -1.28
N PRO A 153 -5.10 24.51 -0.10
CA PRO A 153 -3.86 24.71 0.66
C PRO A 153 -3.27 23.39 1.18
N VAL A 154 -4.09 22.49 1.72
CA VAL A 154 -3.61 21.19 2.22
C VAL A 154 -3.08 20.32 1.08
N TRP A 155 -3.77 20.29 -0.05
CA TRP A 155 -3.32 19.59 -1.26
C TRP A 155 -1.95 20.07 -1.73
N TRP A 156 -1.74 21.39 -1.75
CA TRP A 156 -0.45 21.97 -2.14
C TRP A 156 0.67 21.56 -1.18
N ILE A 157 0.43 21.62 0.14
CA ILE A 157 1.39 21.18 1.16
C ILE A 157 1.74 19.69 0.97
N VAL A 158 0.72 18.84 0.80
CA VAL A 158 0.90 17.40 0.60
C VAL A 158 1.74 17.12 -0.64
N ARG A 159 1.39 17.72 -1.78
CA ARG A 159 2.13 17.55 -3.04
C ARG A 159 3.59 17.98 -2.87
N ARG A 160 3.81 19.16 -2.28
CA ARG A 160 5.15 19.69 -2.01
C ARG A 160 5.96 18.78 -1.08
N SER A 161 5.33 18.17 -0.07
CA SER A 161 5.98 17.21 0.81
C SER A 161 6.41 15.95 0.06
N MET A 162 5.55 15.41 -0.82
CA MET A 162 5.89 14.24 -1.65
C MET A 162 7.05 14.53 -2.59
N GLU A 163 7.04 15.70 -3.24
CA GLU A 163 8.11 16.14 -4.15
C GLU A 163 9.45 16.37 -3.44
N ASN A 164 9.45 16.75 -2.16
CA ASN A 164 10.68 17.04 -1.40
C ASN A 164 11.11 15.89 -0.48
N THR A 165 10.53 14.70 -0.65
CA THR A 165 10.90 13.54 0.17
C THR A 165 12.39 13.23 0.01
N ARG A 166 13.09 13.18 1.15
CA ARG A 166 14.50 12.77 1.21
C ARG A 166 14.57 11.26 1.25
N LEU A 167 15.18 10.67 0.24
CA LEU A 167 15.38 9.23 0.16
C LEU A 167 16.52 8.79 1.08
N ASP A 168 16.43 7.55 1.54
CA ASP A 168 17.51 6.89 2.28
C ASP A 168 18.59 6.31 1.34
N SER A 169 19.70 5.86 1.91
CA SER A 169 20.73 5.10 1.19
C SER A 169 20.30 3.64 0.96
N GLU A 170 21.03 2.94 0.08
CA GLU A 170 20.83 1.50 -0.12
C GLU A 170 20.97 0.71 1.19
N ALA A 171 21.99 1.04 2.01
CA ALA A 171 22.21 0.37 3.29
C ALA A 171 21.05 0.59 4.28
N GLY A 172 20.52 1.82 4.36
CA GLY A 172 19.37 2.14 5.20
C GLY A 172 18.11 1.43 4.76
N PHE A 173 17.84 1.42 3.44
CA PHE A 173 16.75 0.66 2.83
C PHE A 173 16.82 -0.84 3.14
N ILE A 174 17.99 -1.47 2.95
CA ILE A 174 18.19 -2.90 3.27
C ILE A 174 17.99 -3.16 4.76
N ALA A 175 18.54 -2.30 5.63
CA ALA A 175 18.39 -2.42 7.08
C ALA A 175 16.92 -2.36 7.50
N PHE A 176 16.15 -1.43 6.92
CA PHE A 176 14.70 -1.32 7.15
C PHE A 176 13.95 -2.57 6.71
N ARG A 177 14.24 -3.08 5.51
CA ARG A 177 13.59 -4.31 5.01
C ARG A 177 13.89 -5.52 5.89
N LYS A 178 15.13 -5.68 6.36
CA LYS A 178 15.49 -6.71 7.32
C LYS A 178 14.77 -6.51 8.66
N ALA A 179 14.61 -5.27 9.12
CA ALA A 179 13.88 -4.97 10.36
C ALA A 179 12.40 -5.34 10.28
N GLU A 180 11.72 -5.02 9.17
CA GLU A 180 10.33 -5.44 8.94
C GLU A 180 10.22 -6.97 8.88
N MET A 181 11.18 -7.65 8.26
CA MET A 181 11.19 -9.12 8.21
C MET A 181 11.48 -9.77 9.57
N ARG A 182 12.34 -9.17 10.41
CA ARG A 182 12.49 -9.57 11.82
C ARG A 182 11.22 -9.35 12.63
N GLY A 183 10.51 -8.24 12.39
CA GLY A 183 9.20 -7.97 12.99
C GLY A 183 8.17 -9.03 12.59
N LEU A 184 8.15 -9.41 11.31
CA LEU A 184 7.32 -10.51 10.81
C LEU A 184 7.68 -11.84 11.47
N LYS A 185 8.96 -12.19 11.54
CA LYS A 185 9.44 -13.40 12.22
C LYS A 185 9.00 -13.46 13.69
N LYS A 186 9.09 -12.32 14.39
CA LYS A 186 8.64 -12.22 15.79
C LYS A 186 7.14 -12.44 15.90
N ALA A 187 6.33 -11.82 15.04
CA ALA A 187 4.88 -11.99 15.05
C ALA A 187 4.47 -13.44 14.71
N MET A 188 5.21 -14.12 13.84
CA MET A 188 4.94 -15.52 13.46
C MET A 188 5.29 -16.54 14.56
N ALA A 189 5.96 -16.13 15.64
CA ALA A 189 6.18 -16.99 16.81
C ALA A 189 4.87 -17.29 17.56
N ASP A 190 3.90 -16.39 17.49
CA ASP A 190 2.58 -16.59 18.08
C ASP A 190 1.73 -17.53 17.22
N THR A 191 0.87 -18.32 17.86
CA THR A 191 0.00 -19.28 17.16
C THR A 191 -1.33 -18.67 16.71
N ALA A 192 -1.76 -17.58 17.36
CA ALA A 192 -2.99 -16.87 17.09
C ALA A 192 -2.74 -15.36 16.97
N PHE A 193 -3.52 -14.70 16.11
CA PHE A 193 -3.41 -13.29 15.81
C PHE A 193 -4.74 -12.60 16.13
N ALA A 194 -4.69 -11.55 16.93
CA ALA A 194 -5.75 -10.55 16.98
C ALA A 194 -5.80 -9.76 15.66
N GLY A 195 -6.93 -9.11 15.38
CA GLY A 195 -7.14 -8.36 14.14
C GLY A 195 -6.11 -7.25 13.89
N HIS A 196 -5.61 -6.59 14.93
CA HIS A 196 -4.53 -5.61 14.78
C HIS A 196 -3.16 -6.23 14.45
N GLU A 197 -2.84 -7.42 14.97
CA GLU A 197 -1.60 -8.16 14.68
C GLU A 197 -1.65 -8.68 13.25
N PHE A 198 -2.78 -9.27 12.86
CA PHE A 198 -3.04 -9.70 11.49
C PHE A 198 -2.89 -8.53 10.50
N HIS A 199 -3.46 -7.37 10.83
CA HIS A 199 -3.33 -6.16 10.02
C HIS A 199 -1.87 -5.69 9.91
N THR A 200 -1.09 -5.81 10.98
CA THR A 200 0.32 -5.44 11.01
C THR A 200 1.14 -6.34 10.08
N VAL A 201 0.96 -7.66 10.17
CA VAL A 201 1.61 -8.63 9.25
C VAL A 201 1.22 -8.34 7.80
N ARG A 202 -0.08 -8.17 7.51
CA ARG A 202 -0.55 -7.87 6.15
C ARG A 202 0.07 -6.59 5.60
N LYS A 203 0.29 -5.58 6.45
CA LYS A 203 0.93 -4.31 6.05
C LYS A 203 2.39 -4.50 5.65
N ILE A 204 3.14 -5.36 6.32
CA ILE A 204 4.53 -5.71 5.96
C ILE A 204 4.54 -6.36 4.58
N VAL A 205 3.70 -7.38 4.37
CA VAL A 205 3.58 -8.11 3.08
C VAL A 205 3.15 -7.16 1.95
N SER A 206 2.06 -6.42 2.14
CA SER A 206 1.57 -5.43 1.16
C SER A 206 2.64 -4.40 0.76
N MET A 207 3.51 -4.01 1.69
CA MET A 207 4.58 -3.06 1.41
C MET A 207 5.69 -3.70 0.56
N GLN A 208 6.05 -4.97 0.82
CA GLN A 208 6.99 -5.71 -0.04
C GLN A 208 6.41 -5.96 -1.44
N VAL A 209 5.11 -6.29 -1.56
CA VAL A 209 4.42 -6.40 -2.85
C VAL A 209 4.59 -5.11 -3.66
N SER A 210 4.26 -3.97 -3.05
CA SER A 210 4.37 -2.64 -3.67
C SER A 210 5.79 -2.31 -4.15
N PHE A 211 6.82 -2.69 -3.37
CA PHE A 211 8.22 -2.57 -3.79
C PHE A 211 8.50 -3.39 -5.06
N TYR A 212 8.23 -4.69 -5.03
CA TYR A 212 8.59 -5.59 -6.13
C TYR A 212 7.77 -5.36 -7.39
N ASP A 213 6.51 -4.90 -7.28
CA ASP A 213 5.72 -4.42 -8.43
C ASP A 213 6.36 -3.23 -9.10
N THR A 214 6.85 -2.28 -8.29
CA THR A 214 7.50 -1.09 -8.81
C THR A 214 8.80 -1.48 -9.50
N LEU A 215 9.61 -2.33 -8.87
CA LEU A 215 10.89 -2.77 -9.41
C LEU A 215 10.73 -3.55 -10.73
N ARG A 216 9.81 -4.52 -10.80
CA ARG A 216 9.56 -5.30 -12.02
C ARG A 216 8.91 -4.49 -13.15
N THR A 217 8.35 -3.32 -12.84
CA THR A 217 7.79 -2.42 -13.85
C THR A 217 8.88 -1.63 -14.59
N LEU A 218 9.99 -1.32 -13.92
CA LEU A 218 11.07 -0.51 -14.49
C LEU A 218 11.87 -1.25 -15.57
N GLY A 219 11.85 -2.58 -15.59
CA GLY A 219 12.50 -3.40 -16.62
C GLY A 219 12.33 -4.89 -16.37
N PRO A 220 12.78 -5.75 -17.31
CA PRO A 220 12.76 -7.20 -17.14
C PRO A 220 13.53 -7.61 -15.88
N ASN A 221 12.86 -8.25 -14.94
CA ASN A 221 13.46 -8.68 -13.68
C ASN A 221 12.70 -9.91 -13.15
N ASP A 222 13.19 -11.10 -13.50
CA ASP A 222 12.58 -12.38 -13.10
C ASP A 222 12.50 -12.51 -11.58
N HIS A 223 13.57 -12.12 -10.88
CA HIS A 223 13.61 -12.13 -9.42
C HIS A 223 12.50 -11.25 -8.82
N ALA A 224 12.35 -10.00 -9.28
CA ALA A 224 11.31 -9.10 -8.81
C ALA A 224 9.91 -9.58 -9.19
N PHE A 225 9.75 -10.20 -10.36
CA PHE A 225 8.49 -10.81 -10.77
C PHE A 225 8.09 -11.95 -9.83
N ARG A 226 8.99 -12.92 -9.58
CA ARG A 226 8.74 -14.04 -8.66
C ARG A 226 8.45 -13.56 -7.23
N MET A 227 9.22 -12.59 -6.73
CA MET A 227 8.94 -11.98 -5.42
C MET A 227 7.56 -11.32 -5.38
N SER A 228 7.23 -10.47 -6.36
CA SER A 228 5.94 -9.78 -6.43
C SER A 228 4.79 -10.79 -6.44
N ARG A 229 4.85 -11.80 -7.31
CA ARG A 229 3.79 -12.80 -7.45
C ARG A 229 3.64 -13.69 -6.20
N PHE A 230 4.74 -14.13 -5.60
CA PHE A 230 4.69 -14.90 -4.35
C PHE A 230 4.07 -14.09 -3.20
N LEU A 231 4.48 -12.83 -3.05
CA LEU A 231 3.95 -11.94 -2.01
C LEU A 231 2.50 -11.52 -2.29
N ALA A 232 2.11 -11.36 -3.55
CA ALA A 232 0.73 -11.07 -3.95
C ALA A 232 -0.20 -12.24 -3.58
N ALA A 233 0.26 -13.50 -3.73
CA ALA A 233 -0.51 -14.65 -3.29
C ALA A 233 -0.77 -14.64 -1.78
N ILE A 234 0.26 -14.34 -0.97
CA ILE A 234 0.09 -14.14 0.49
C ILE A 234 -0.89 -12.99 0.76
N ASN A 235 -0.72 -11.86 0.09
CA ASN A 235 -1.53 -10.67 0.29
C ASN A 235 -3.00 -10.89 -0.08
N GLY A 236 -3.29 -11.67 -1.12
CA GLY A 236 -4.64 -12.09 -1.54
C GLY A 236 -5.32 -13.00 -0.53
N LEU A 237 -4.61 -14.03 -0.04
CA LEU A 237 -5.12 -14.92 1.02
C LEU A 237 -5.41 -14.14 2.30
N MET A 238 -4.48 -13.27 2.71
CA MET A 238 -4.69 -12.40 3.87
C MET A 238 -5.81 -11.38 3.65
N GLY A 239 -6.03 -10.96 2.40
CA GLY A 239 -7.11 -10.06 2.03
C GLY A 239 -8.48 -10.66 2.22
N SER A 240 -8.68 -11.86 1.70
CA SER A 240 -9.92 -12.62 1.85
C SER A 240 -10.23 -12.87 3.32
N ARG A 241 -9.24 -13.33 4.10
CA ARG A 241 -9.42 -13.57 5.54
C ARG A 241 -9.75 -12.31 6.33
N HIS A 242 -9.13 -11.17 5.99
CA HIS A 242 -9.46 -9.89 6.63
C HIS A 242 -10.91 -9.49 6.37
N ASP A 243 -11.39 -9.67 5.14
CA ASP A 243 -12.75 -9.27 4.76
C ASP A 243 -13.79 -10.15 5.49
N GLU A 244 -13.51 -11.44 5.69
CA GLU A 244 -14.29 -12.31 6.59
C GLU A 244 -14.30 -11.81 8.03
N MET A 245 -13.13 -11.52 8.61
CA MET A 245 -13.02 -11.02 9.99
C MET A 245 -13.81 -9.71 10.19
N VAL A 246 -13.80 -8.83 9.19
CA VAL A 246 -14.60 -7.59 9.22
C VAL A 246 -16.10 -7.91 9.16
N ALA A 247 -16.52 -8.84 8.31
CA ALA A 247 -17.93 -9.27 8.20
C ALA A 247 -18.43 -9.96 9.49
N GLU A 248 -17.63 -10.84 10.09
CA GLU A 248 -17.91 -11.48 11.39
C GLU A 248 -18.08 -10.41 12.50
N ALA A 249 -17.24 -9.38 12.50
CA ALA A 249 -17.34 -8.28 13.46
C ALA A 249 -18.57 -7.40 13.25
N HIS A 250 -19.00 -7.20 11.99
CA HIS A 250 -20.18 -6.41 11.68
C HIS A 250 -21.49 -7.16 11.99
N SER A 251 -21.49 -8.48 11.84
CA SER A 251 -22.62 -9.35 12.19
C SER A 251 -22.73 -9.65 13.69
N GLY A 252 -21.74 -9.23 14.49
CA GLY A 252 -21.67 -9.53 15.92
C GLY A 252 -21.32 -10.97 16.25
N GLN A 253 -20.96 -11.78 15.24
CA GLN A 253 -20.55 -13.18 15.41
C GLN A 253 -19.23 -13.29 16.17
N ARG A 254 -18.28 -12.39 15.90
CA ARG A 254 -16.96 -12.40 16.55
C ARG A 254 -16.37 -10.99 16.58
N HIS A 255 -15.85 -10.57 17.73
CA HIS A 255 -15.15 -9.28 17.81
C HIS A 255 -13.86 -9.31 16.99
N TYR A 256 -13.54 -8.23 16.25
CA TYR A 256 -12.41 -8.16 15.32
C TYR A 256 -11.05 -8.50 15.95
N ASP A 257 -10.84 -8.14 17.22
CA ASP A 257 -9.61 -8.42 17.96
C ASP A 257 -9.60 -9.76 18.70
N THR A 258 -10.59 -10.63 18.48
CA THR A 258 -10.60 -11.98 19.08
C THR A 258 -9.52 -12.84 18.43
N PRO A 259 -8.45 -13.27 19.15
CA PRO A 259 -7.32 -13.96 18.54
C PRO A 259 -7.73 -15.24 17.80
N ALA A 260 -7.25 -15.41 16.57
CA ALA A 260 -7.52 -16.58 15.73
C ALA A 260 -6.23 -17.11 15.10
N PRO A 261 -6.09 -18.43 14.90
CA PRO A 261 -4.96 -18.97 14.16
C PRO A 261 -4.97 -18.47 12.70
N LEU A 262 -3.78 -18.32 12.11
CA LEU A 262 -3.66 -18.10 10.66
C LEU A 262 -4.08 -19.37 9.92
N ALA A 263 -4.77 -19.22 8.80
CA ALA A 263 -5.01 -20.32 7.88
C ALA A 263 -3.66 -20.93 7.44
N GLU A 264 -3.60 -22.26 7.33
CA GLU A 264 -2.38 -23.01 7.06
C GLU A 264 -1.63 -22.51 5.82
N GLY A 265 -2.36 -22.22 4.73
CA GLY A 265 -1.79 -21.68 3.50
C GLY A 265 -1.13 -20.29 3.65
N ILE A 266 -1.63 -19.44 4.55
CA ILE A 266 -1.01 -18.14 4.85
C ILE A 266 0.24 -18.37 5.69
N ARG A 267 0.14 -19.18 6.75
CA ARG A 267 1.24 -19.46 7.69
C ARG A 267 2.43 -20.09 6.97
N SER A 268 2.21 -21.15 6.20
CA SER A 268 3.26 -21.88 5.47
C SER A 268 4.05 -20.98 4.51
N ARG A 269 3.35 -20.12 3.74
CA ARG A 269 4.00 -19.19 2.81
C ARG A 269 4.79 -18.10 3.53
N LEU A 270 4.30 -17.60 4.67
CA LEU A 270 5.03 -16.65 5.52
C LEU A 270 6.28 -17.27 6.15
N GLU A 271 6.18 -18.50 6.64
CA GLU A 271 7.31 -19.26 7.20
C GLU A 271 8.37 -19.52 6.13
N THR A 272 7.96 -19.89 4.92
CA THR A 272 8.88 -20.05 3.77
C THR A 272 9.58 -18.74 3.43
N LEU A 273 8.84 -17.62 3.36
CA LEU A 273 9.42 -16.29 3.14
C LEU A 273 10.47 -15.95 4.20
N ILE A 274 10.15 -16.16 5.48
CA ILE A 274 11.06 -15.85 6.59
C ILE A 274 12.31 -16.74 6.54
N ALA A 275 12.16 -18.03 6.24
CA ALA A 275 13.26 -18.98 6.19
C ALA A 275 14.27 -18.66 5.08
N SER A 276 13.78 -18.20 3.92
CA SER A 276 14.64 -17.84 2.78
C SER A 276 15.16 -16.40 2.80
N TYR A 277 14.69 -15.55 3.72
CA TYR A 277 15.08 -14.14 3.73
C TYR A 277 16.46 -13.92 4.38
N PRO A 278 17.38 -13.16 3.75
CA PRO A 278 18.69 -12.91 4.33
C PRO A 278 18.59 -11.87 5.45
N LEU A 279 18.45 -12.34 6.70
CA LEU A 279 18.27 -11.50 7.90
C LEU A 279 19.56 -10.89 8.46
#